data_AF-A0A6H9Z079-F1
#
_entry.id   AF-A0A6H9Z079-F1
#
_cell.length_a   1.000
_cell.length_b   1.000
_cell.length_c   1.000
_cell.angle_alpha   90.00
_cell.angle_beta   90.00
_cell.angle_gamma   90.00
#
_symmetry.space_group_name_H-M   'P 1'
#
loop_
_entity.id
_entity.type
_entity.pdbx_description
1 polymer ?
#
loop_
_entity_poly.entity_id
_entity_poly.type
_entity_poly.pdbx_seq_one_letter_code
_entity_poly.pdbx_strand_id
1 'polypeptide(L)'
;MSDLYELLITAELPADLSDAELAELRWHLGRGPEPKEFTIVTDFEVEYVGDGDPAADVADDSWKTRREPLMARRGPSDARVGGVDFSELALRQGRHPAWVLTSRQEIHGPTHWNMLIEMIRWLERRTTSPWGEEGLNFYLRHCEDTTLRAARLNGERIVSREDPGQLL
;
A
#
# COMPACT_ATOMS: atom_id res chain seq x y z
N MET A 1 -16.74 6.44 -14.97
CA MET A 1 -16.73 5.87 -13.60
C MET A 1 -15.32 6.10 -13.08
N SER A 2 -15.16 6.72 -11.90
CA SER A 2 -13.82 6.94 -11.35
C SER A 2 -13.40 5.77 -10.48
N ASP A 3 -12.19 5.25 -10.72
CA ASP A 3 -11.57 4.20 -9.90
C ASP A 3 -10.95 4.82 -8.65
N LEU A 4 -11.74 5.53 -7.84
CA LEU A 4 -11.29 6.19 -6.61
C LEU A 4 -11.80 5.44 -5.38
N TYR A 5 -10.86 5.07 -4.52
CA TYR A 5 -11.13 4.32 -3.30
C TYR A 5 -10.44 4.97 -2.10
N GLU A 6 -11.09 4.90 -0.94
CA GLU A 6 -10.45 5.13 0.35
C GLU A 6 -9.88 3.83 0.88
N LEU A 7 -8.63 3.89 1.30
CA LEU A 7 -7.89 2.82 1.98
C LEU A 7 -7.52 3.29 3.39
N LEU A 8 -7.79 2.44 4.39
CA LEU A 8 -7.26 2.58 5.74
C LEU A 8 -6.52 1.30 6.10
N ILE A 9 -5.24 1.40 6.45
CA ILE A 9 -4.40 0.27 6.88
C ILE A 9 -3.87 0.55 8.29
N THR A 10 -3.91 -0.46 9.14
CA THR A 10 -3.14 -0.53 10.39
C THR A 10 -2.37 -1.84 10.44
N ALA A 11 -1.10 -1.78 10.85
CA ALA A 11 -0.27 -2.97 10.97
C ALA A 11 0.74 -2.85 12.11
N GLU A 12 1.03 -3.98 12.76
CA GLU A 12 2.19 -4.15 13.62
C GLU A 12 3.22 -5.07 12.95
N LEU A 13 4.47 -4.60 12.88
CA LEU A 13 5.57 -5.28 12.19
C LEU A 13 6.72 -5.56 13.18
N PRO A 14 7.52 -6.62 12.97
CA PRO A 14 8.67 -6.97 13.80
C PRO A 14 9.65 -5.80 13.94
N ALA A 15 10.29 -5.65 15.10
CA ALA A 15 11.27 -4.58 15.29
C ALA A 15 12.57 -4.76 14.47
N ASP A 16 12.84 -5.98 14.02
CA ASP A 16 14.04 -6.41 13.29
C ASP A 16 13.84 -6.45 11.76
N LEU A 17 12.96 -5.60 11.22
CA LEU A 17 12.90 -5.38 9.77
C LEU A 17 14.29 -5.01 9.23
N SER A 18 14.62 -5.54 8.05
CA SER A 18 15.88 -5.21 7.39
C SER A 18 15.92 -3.73 7.00
N ASP A 19 17.13 -3.17 6.86
CA ASP A 19 17.32 -1.77 6.46
C ASP A 19 16.70 -1.49 5.07
N ALA A 20 16.77 -2.45 4.16
CA ALA A 20 16.17 -2.35 2.82
C ALA A 20 14.63 -2.24 2.89
N GLU A 21 13.99 -3.14 3.64
CA GLU A 21 12.54 -3.11 3.83
C GLU A 21 12.08 -1.84 4.53
N LEU A 22 12.82 -1.40 5.55
CA LEU A 22 12.48 -0.18 6.27
C LEU A 22 12.66 1.07 5.39
N ALA A 23 13.68 1.11 4.54
CA ALA A 23 13.91 2.20 3.60
C ALA A 23 12.78 2.28 2.56
N GLU A 24 12.42 1.15 1.97
CA GLU A 24 11.33 1.07 0.99
C GLU A 24 9.96 1.36 1.61
N LEU A 25 9.66 0.82 2.79
CA LEU A 25 8.43 1.13 3.50
C LEU A 25 8.35 2.64 3.79
N ARG A 26 9.43 3.26 4.28
CA ARG A 26 9.47 4.71 4.49
C ARG A 26 9.26 5.50 3.20
N TRP A 27 9.83 5.05 2.08
CA TRP A 27 9.62 5.68 0.79
C TRP A 27 8.16 5.61 0.34
N HIS A 28 7.54 4.42 0.36
CA HIS A 28 6.12 4.27 0.04
C HIS A 28 5.22 5.11 0.94
N LEU A 29 5.61 5.32 2.20
CA LEU A 29 4.88 6.17 3.13
C LEU A 29 5.23 7.66 2.97
N GLY A 30 6.08 8.08 2.03
CA GLY A 30 6.49 9.48 1.86
C GLY A 30 7.32 10.04 3.02
N ARG A 31 8.03 9.17 3.76
CA ARG A 31 8.87 9.50 4.93
C ARG A 31 10.36 9.32 4.66
N GLY A 32 10.75 8.96 3.45
CA GLY A 32 12.13 8.74 3.05
C GLY A 32 12.36 8.91 1.55
N PRO A 33 13.63 8.99 1.12
CA PRO A 33 13.99 9.00 -0.30
C PRO A 33 13.71 7.65 -0.95
N GLU A 34 13.71 7.60 -2.28
CA GLU A 34 13.64 6.33 -3.03
C GLU A 34 14.75 5.38 -2.59
N PRO A 35 14.43 4.10 -2.29
CA PRO A 35 15.42 3.13 -1.88
C PRO A 35 16.27 2.70 -3.07
N LYS A 36 17.45 2.14 -2.79
CA LYS A 36 18.31 1.54 -3.82
C LYS A 36 17.82 0.17 -4.27
N GLU A 37 17.11 -0.53 -3.40
CA GLU A 37 16.64 -1.90 -3.58
C GLU A 37 15.16 -1.96 -3.21
N PHE A 38 14.41 -2.75 -3.99
CA PHE A 38 12.99 -2.99 -3.83
C PHE A 38 12.77 -4.45 -3.47
N THR A 39 12.06 -4.67 -2.38
CA THR A 39 11.85 -5.94 -1.66
C THR A 39 10.39 -6.14 -1.24
N ILE A 40 9.57 -5.08 -1.24
CA ILE A 40 8.15 -5.07 -0.88
C ILE A 40 7.29 -5.01 -2.15
N VAL A 41 7.48 -3.98 -2.97
CA VAL A 41 6.82 -3.78 -4.27
C VAL A 41 7.90 -3.86 -5.33
N THR A 42 7.79 -4.83 -6.24
CA THR A 42 8.82 -5.10 -7.25
C THR A 42 8.29 -5.03 -8.68
N ASP A 43 6.98 -5.17 -8.86
CA ASP A 43 6.34 -5.12 -10.17
C ASP A 43 5.88 -3.68 -10.49
N PHE A 44 6.83 -2.85 -10.90
CA PHE A 44 6.57 -1.47 -11.31
C PHE A 44 6.25 -1.38 -12.80
N GLU A 45 5.40 -0.41 -13.14
CA GLU A 45 5.05 -0.12 -14.53
C GLU A 45 6.28 0.29 -15.35
N VAL A 46 6.40 -0.24 -16.56
CA VAL A 46 7.44 0.13 -17.53
C VAL A 46 6.80 0.99 -18.61
N GLU A 47 7.27 2.23 -18.73
CA GLU A 47 6.76 3.23 -19.66
C GLU A 47 7.76 3.44 -20.81
N TYR A 48 7.23 3.57 -22.03
CA TYR A 48 8.01 4.01 -23.17
C TYR A 48 8.22 5.53 -23.09
N VAL A 49 9.49 5.96 -23.08
CA VAL A 49 9.92 7.36 -22.98
C VAL A 49 10.73 7.81 -24.18
N GLY A 50 10.86 6.97 -25.21
CA GLY A 50 11.55 7.32 -26.45
C GLY A 50 10.72 8.25 -27.35
N ASP A 51 11.39 8.88 -28.32
CA ASP A 51 10.76 9.79 -29.30
C ASP A 51 10.29 9.05 -30.57
N GLY A 52 10.42 7.72 -30.62
CA GLY A 52 10.17 6.87 -31.78
C GLY A 52 8.87 6.07 -31.71
N ASP A 53 8.82 4.99 -32.51
CA ASP A 53 7.73 4.01 -32.45
C ASP A 53 8.06 2.94 -31.39
N PRO A 54 7.28 2.83 -30.29
CA PRO A 54 7.51 1.82 -29.27
C PRO A 54 7.57 0.38 -29.82
N ALA A 55 6.87 0.08 -30.93
CA ALA A 55 6.85 -1.25 -31.52
C ALA A 55 8.13 -1.58 -32.32
N ALA A 56 8.90 -0.57 -32.71
CA ALA A 56 10.14 -0.73 -33.47
C ALA A 56 11.40 -0.37 -32.65
N ASP A 57 11.22 0.23 -31.48
CA ASP A 57 12.30 0.71 -30.64
C ASP A 57 12.76 -0.35 -29.62
N VAL A 58 13.94 -0.89 -29.88
CA VAL A 58 14.61 -1.91 -29.07
C VAL A 58 15.72 -1.32 -28.19
N ALA A 59 15.86 0.01 -28.13
CA ALA A 59 16.87 0.66 -27.31
C ALA A 59 16.49 0.59 -25.83
N ASP A 60 17.48 0.25 -24.99
CA ASP A 60 17.30 0.03 -23.55
C ASP A 60 16.96 1.32 -22.78
N ASP A 61 17.37 2.49 -23.29
CA ASP A 61 17.11 3.80 -22.69
C ASP A 61 15.73 4.39 -23.02
N SER A 62 15.04 3.82 -24.01
CA SER A 62 13.69 4.21 -24.41
C SER A 62 12.59 3.65 -23.51
N TRP A 63 12.92 2.77 -22.57
CA TRP A 63 11.96 2.17 -21.64
C TRP A 63 12.40 2.44 -20.19
N LYS A 64 11.54 3.07 -19.39
CA LYS A 64 11.84 3.40 -18.00
C LYS A 64 10.83 2.78 -17.06
N THR A 65 11.34 2.15 -16.01
CA THR A 65 10.53 1.75 -14.87
C THR A 65 10.07 2.98 -14.12
N ARG A 66 8.76 3.23 -14.11
CA ARG A 66 8.15 4.31 -13.36
C ARG A 66 7.92 3.86 -11.92
N ARG A 67 8.75 4.39 -11.03
CA ARG A 67 8.66 4.14 -9.59
C ARG A 67 7.93 5.29 -8.92
N GLU A 68 6.86 4.98 -8.22
CA GLU A 68 6.12 5.95 -7.43
C GLU A 68 5.76 5.39 -6.04
N PRO A 69 5.75 6.23 -5.01
CA PRO A 69 5.38 5.79 -3.67
C PRO A 69 3.86 5.63 -3.55
N LEU A 70 3.41 4.49 -2.98
CA LEU A 70 2.00 4.10 -2.95
C LEU A 70 1.16 4.88 -1.92
N MET A 71 1.73 5.19 -0.76
CA MET A 71 1.03 5.73 0.41
C MET A 71 1.67 7.06 0.88
N ALA A 72 2.19 7.84 -0.06
CA ALA A 72 2.90 9.08 0.25
C ALA A 72 2.00 10.32 0.21
N ARG A 73 0.72 10.20 -0.16
CA ARG A 73 -0.17 11.37 -0.26
C ARG A 73 -0.35 12.01 1.10
N ARG A 74 -0.43 13.35 1.10
CA ARG A 74 -0.58 14.20 2.28
C ARG A 74 -1.52 15.35 1.99
N GLY A 75 -2.27 15.75 3.01
CA GLY A 75 -3.19 16.87 2.93
C GLY A 75 -4.63 16.42 2.62
N PRO A 76 -5.50 17.34 2.18
CA PRO A 76 -6.91 17.02 1.98
C PRO A 76 -7.09 15.97 0.87
N SER A 77 -7.88 14.95 1.16
CA SER A 77 -8.36 13.99 0.16
C SER A 77 -9.37 14.68 -0.80
N ASP A 78 -9.61 14.11 -1.98
CA ASP A 78 -10.72 14.39 -2.89
C ASP A 78 -12.03 14.51 -2.10
N ALA A 79 -12.86 15.50 -2.47
CA ALA A 79 -14.08 15.83 -1.76
C ALA A 79 -15.07 14.67 -1.64
N ARG A 80 -15.01 13.67 -2.55
CA ARG A 80 -15.86 12.46 -2.50
C ARG A 80 -15.42 11.47 -1.43
N VAL A 81 -14.13 11.40 -1.14
CA VAL A 81 -13.57 10.61 -0.03
C VAL A 81 -13.66 11.40 1.27
N GLY A 82 -13.27 12.68 1.22
CA GLY A 82 -13.21 13.60 2.34
C GLY A 82 -12.05 13.32 3.31
N GLY A 83 -11.83 14.22 4.25
CA GLY A 83 -10.79 14.08 5.27
C GLY A 83 -9.38 14.38 4.76
N VAL A 84 -8.38 13.72 5.36
CA VAL A 84 -6.95 13.93 5.11
C VAL A 84 -6.25 12.61 4.79
N ASP A 85 -5.36 12.64 3.81
CA ASP A 85 -4.41 11.58 3.50
C ASP A 85 -3.19 11.69 4.42
N PHE A 86 -2.80 10.59 5.03
CA PHE A 86 -1.62 10.52 5.87
C PHE A 86 -1.09 9.09 5.99
N SER A 87 0.18 8.98 6.37
CA SER A 87 0.78 7.73 6.81
C SER A 87 1.81 7.98 7.88
N GLU A 88 1.80 7.15 8.91
CA GLU A 88 2.71 7.21 10.04
C GLU A 88 3.32 5.83 10.29
N LEU A 89 4.61 5.84 10.64
CA LEU A 89 5.38 4.66 11.01
C LEU A 89 6.22 5.02 12.24
N ALA A 90 5.99 4.35 13.36
CA ALA A 90 6.71 4.59 14.60
C ALA A 90 7.27 3.30 15.18
N LEU A 91 8.42 3.37 15.84
CA LEU A 91 8.97 2.22 16.56
C LEU A 91 8.47 2.26 18.00
N ARG A 92 7.61 1.31 18.36
CA ARG A 92 7.20 1.07 19.74
C ARG A 92 8.34 0.35 20.47
N GLN A 93 8.78 0.92 21.58
CA GLN A 93 9.79 0.33 22.47
C GLN A 93 9.12 -0.48 23.60
N GLY A 94 9.88 -1.32 24.30
CA GLY A 94 9.45 -2.00 25.53
C GLY A 94 9.45 -3.52 25.42
N ARG A 95 8.52 -4.18 26.12
CA ARG A 95 8.47 -5.65 26.24
C ARG A 95 8.20 -6.37 24.90
N HIS A 96 7.48 -5.71 24.00
CA HIS A 96 7.13 -6.22 22.67
C HIS A 96 7.43 -5.12 21.63
N PRO A 97 8.71 -4.93 21.27
CA PRO A 97 9.09 -3.90 20.33
C PRO A 97 8.54 -4.21 18.94
N ALA A 98 8.00 -3.21 18.26
CA ALA A 98 7.35 -3.37 16.96
C ALA A 98 7.33 -2.04 16.22
N TRP A 99 7.44 -2.10 14.89
CA TRP A 99 7.06 -0.98 14.05
C TRP A 99 5.53 -0.93 13.95
N VAL A 100 4.93 0.21 14.25
CA VAL A 100 3.49 0.44 14.16
C VAL A 100 3.19 1.35 12.98
N LEU A 101 2.36 0.86 12.07
CA LEU A 101 1.95 1.53 10.84
C LEU A 101 0.47 1.92 10.95
N THR A 102 0.16 3.15 10.56
CA THR A 102 -1.21 3.57 10.22
C THR A 102 -1.18 4.43 8.97
N SER A 103 -2.04 4.12 8.01
CA SER A 103 -2.11 4.83 6.74
C SER A 103 -3.56 5.01 6.30
N ARG A 104 -3.94 6.23 5.91
CA ARG A 104 -5.19 6.53 5.24
C ARG A 104 -4.86 7.21 3.91
N GLN A 105 -5.30 6.63 2.81
CA GLN A 105 -4.93 7.05 1.46
C GLN A 105 -6.09 6.95 0.49
N GLU A 106 -5.99 7.73 -0.57
CA GLU A 106 -6.75 7.49 -1.80
C GLU A 106 -5.99 6.56 -2.73
N ILE A 107 -6.68 5.57 -3.27
CA ILE A 107 -6.14 4.65 -4.27
C ILE A 107 -6.86 4.89 -5.60
N HIS A 108 -6.06 5.01 -6.67
CA HIS A 108 -6.53 5.38 -8.00
C HIS A 108 -5.98 4.45 -9.07
N GLY A 109 -6.84 3.92 -9.94
CA GLY A 109 -6.41 3.22 -11.17
C GLY A 109 -5.60 1.92 -10.94
N PRO A 110 -5.30 1.18 -12.02
CA PRO A 110 -4.80 -0.19 -11.95
C PRO A 110 -3.36 -0.31 -11.39
N THR A 111 -2.46 0.64 -11.70
CA THR A 111 -1.06 0.59 -11.22
C THR A 111 -0.99 0.60 -9.70
N HIS A 112 -1.72 1.52 -9.03
CA HIS A 112 -1.78 1.54 -7.57
C HIS A 112 -2.41 0.28 -6.98
N TRP A 113 -3.35 -0.36 -7.67
CA TRP A 113 -3.95 -1.62 -7.21
C TRP A 113 -2.95 -2.77 -7.19
N ASN A 114 -2.14 -2.92 -8.24
CA ASN A 114 -1.12 -3.95 -8.30
C ASN A 114 -0.08 -3.78 -7.19
N MET A 115 0.41 -2.56 -7.01
CA MET A 115 1.32 -2.21 -5.93
C MET A 115 0.70 -2.46 -4.54
N LEU A 116 -0.58 -2.15 -4.37
CA LEU A 116 -1.30 -2.38 -3.11
C LEU A 116 -1.42 -3.87 -2.79
N ILE A 117 -1.64 -4.72 -3.79
CA ILE A 117 -1.67 -6.18 -3.60
C ILE A 117 -0.31 -6.69 -3.12
N GLU A 118 0.80 -6.24 -3.73
CA GLU A 118 2.14 -6.62 -3.29
C GLU A 118 2.44 -6.15 -1.87
N MET A 119 2.11 -4.88 -1.57
CA MET A 119 2.24 -4.28 -0.24
C MET A 119 1.44 -5.05 0.82
N ILE A 120 0.15 -5.32 0.59
CA ILE A 120 -0.70 -6.08 1.52
C ILE A 120 -0.14 -7.48 1.72
N ARG A 121 0.27 -8.16 0.64
CA ARG A 121 0.83 -9.51 0.74
C ARG A 121 2.13 -9.53 1.55
N TRP A 122 2.98 -8.50 1.40
CA TRP A 122 4.17 -8.35 2.24
C TRP A 122 3.80 -8.07 3.69
N LEU A 123 2.84 -7.16 3.94
CA LEU A 123 2.34 -6.86 5.29
C LEU A 123 1.80 -8.13 5.95
N GLU A 124 0.90 -8.89 5.30
CA GLU A 124 0.34 -10.14 5.84
C GLU A 124 1.44 -11.12 6.29
N ARG A 125 2.52 -11.28 5.50
CA ARG A 125 3.65 -12.14 5.84
C ARG A 125 4.49 -11.62 7.00
N ARG A 126 4.61 -10.30 7.13
CA ARG A 126 5.48 -9.67 8.12
C ARG A 126 4.78 -9.39 9.42
N THR A 127 3.46 -9.19 9.42
CA THR A 127 2.76 -8.73 10.60
C THR A 127 2.93 -9.65 11.80
N THR A 128 3.11 -9.03 12.95
CA THR A 128 3.24 -9.70 14.24
C THR A 128 2.14 -9.23 15.16
N SER A 129 1.71 -10.08 16.09
CA SER A 129 0.81 -9.67 17.16
C SER A 129 1.25 -10.34 18.46
N PRO A 130 1.62 -9.57 19.50
CA PRO A 130 1.91 -10.14 20.81
C PRO A 130 0.65 -10.72 21.48
N TRP A 131 -0.54 -10.46 20.92
CA TRP A 131 -1.84 -10.87 21.46
C TRP A 131 -2.49 -12.03 20.69
N GLY A 132 -1.84 -12.56 19.65
CA GLY A 132 -2.32 -13.73 18.89
C GLY A 132 -3.41 -13.44 17.85
N GLU A 133 -3.77 -12.18 17.64
CA GLU A 133 -4.72 -11.73 16.60
C GLU A 133 -4.02 -11.33 15.29
N GLU A 134 -4.79 -11.16 14.21
CA GLU A 134 -4.29 -10.68 12.91
C GLU A 134 -3.60 -9.32 13.08
N GLY A 135 -2.28 -9.29 12.88
CA GLY A 135 -1.47 -8.07 13.03
C GLY A 135 -1.66 -7.05 11.91
N LEU A 136 -2.40 -7.39 10.85
CA LEU A 136 -2.82 -6.50 9.76
C LEU A 136 -4.34 -6.32 9.80
N ASN A 137 -4.79 -5.07 9.83
CA ASN A 137 -6.17 -4.73 9.54
C ASN A 137 -6.19 -3.71 8.42
N PHE A 138 -7.03 -3.93 7.42
CA PHE A 138 -7.25 -2.92 6.41
C PHE A 138 -8.69 -2.86 5.96
N TYR A 139 -9.07 -1.67 5.52
CA TYR A 139 -10.43 -1.33 5.15
C TYR A 139 -10.43 -0.59 3.84
N LEU A 140 -11.48 -0.82 3.06
CA LEU A 140 -11.65 -0.26 1.73
C LEU A 140 -13.06 0.26 1.55
N ARG A 141 -13.19 1.37 0.82
CA ARG A 141 -14.46 1.97 0.41
C ARG A 141 -14.33 2.53 -0.99
N HIS A 142 -15.23 2.21 -1.91
CA HIS A 142 -15.32 2.96 -3.16
C HIS A 142 -15.89 4.36 -2.87
N CYS A 143 -15.46 5.40 -3.59
CA CYS A 143 -15.90 6.77 -3.29
C CYS A 143 -17.42 7.02 -3.38
N GLU A 144 -18.17 6.16 -4.08
CA GLU A 144 -19.63 6.22 -4.15
C GLU A 144 -20.32 5.44 -3.01
N ASP A 145 -19.56 4.65 -2.24
CA ASP A 145 -20.06 3.94 -1.08
C ASP A 145 -20.05 4.81 0.18
N THR A 146 -21.00 4.54 1.07
CA THR A 146 -21.15 5.24 2.36
C THR A 146 -20.37 4.61 3.51
N THR A 147 -19.88 3.38 3.35
CA THR A 147 -19.32 2.57 4.44
C THR A 147 -17.94 2.07 4.13
N LEU A 148 -17.00 2.33 5.04
CA LEU A 148 -15.67 1.76 5.03
C LEU A 148 -15.72 0.34 5.61
N ARG A 149 -15.32 -0.66 4.83
CA ARG A 149 -15.48 -2.08 5.18
C ARG A 149 -14.13 -2.75 5.35
N ALA A 150 -14.04 -3.64 6.34
CA ALA A 150 -12.85 -4.48 6.50
C ALA A 150 -12.66 -5.29 5.22
N ALA A 151 -11.40 -5.45 4.81
CA ALA A 151 -11.04 -6.15 3.60
C ALA A 151 -9.94 -7.18 3.89
N ARG A 152 -9.75 -8.11 2.94
CA ARG A 152 -8.71 -9.13 2.98
C ARG A 152 -8.20 -9.41 1.57
N LEU A 153 -6.98 -9.92 1.47
CA LEU A 153 -6.47 -10.45 0.21
C LEU A 153 -7.03 -11.86 -0.03
N ASN A 154 -7.53 -12.11 -1.24
CA ASN A 154 -7.94 -13.42 -1.72
C ASN A 154 -7.27 -13.68 -3.07
N GLY A 155 -6.09 -14.31 -3.03
CA GLY A 155 -5.23 -14.49 -4.19
C GLY A 155 -4.65 -13.16 -4.69
N GLU A 156 -5.16 -12.68 -5.82
CA GLU A 156 -4.79 -11.41 -6.46
C GLU A 156 -5.89 -10.35 -6.38
N ARG A 157 -6.89 -10.57 -5.51
CA ARG A 157 -8.04 -9.67 -5.40
C ARG A 157 -8.23 -9.25 -3.96
N ILE A 158 -8.52 -7.97 -3.77
CA ILE A 158 -8.97 -7.46 -2.47
C ILE A 158 -10.48 -7.62 -2.41
N VAL A 159 -10.97 -8.27 -1.35
CA VAL A 159 -12.39 -8.56 -1.14
C VAL A 159 -12.83 -8.05 0.21
N SER A 160 -14.12 -7.70 0.33
CA SER A 160 -14.72 -7.38 1.63
C SER A 160 -14.62 -8.60 2.56
N ARG A 161 -14.21 -8.37 3.80
CA ARG A 161 -14.31 -9.32 4.90
C ARG A 161 -15.74 -9.20 5.43
N GLU A 162 -16.67 -9.91 4.81
CA GLU A 162 -18.01 -10.06 5.40
C GLU A 162 -17.86 -10.72 6.77
N ASP A 163 -18.49 -10.11 7.77
CA ASP A 163 -18.53 -10.65 9.12
C ASP A 163 -19.40 -11.92 9.10
N PRO A 164 -18.86 -13.13 9.40
CA PRO A 164 -19.68 -14.34 9.47
C PRO A 164 -20.76 -14.28 10.55
N GLY A 165 -20.80 -13.21 11.38
CA GLY A 165 -21.81 -12.96 12.41
C GLY A 165 -23.17 -12.45 11.91
N GLN A 166 -23.38 -12.19 10.62
CA GLN A 166 -24.71 -11.89 10.06
C GLN A 166 -25.33 -13.10 9.34
N LEU A 167 -25.61 -14.15 10.11
CA LEU A 167 -26.79 -14.98 9.88
C LEU A 167 -27.75 -14.65 11.02
N LEU A 168 -28.75 -13.80 10.73
CA LEU A 168 -29.97 -13.70 11.54
C LEU A 168 -30.82 -14.96 11.36
#